data_AF-A0A7X6ZWU7-F1
#
_entry.id   AF-A0A7X6ZWU7-F1
#
_cell.length_a   1.000
_cell.length_b   1.000
_cell.length_c   1.000
_cell.angle_alpha   90.00
_cell.angle_beta   90.00
_cell.angle_gamma   90.00
#
_symmetry.space_group_name_H-M   'P 1'
#
loop_
_entity.id
_entity.type
_entity.pdbx_description
1 polymer ?
#
loop_
_entity_poly.entity_id
_entity_poly.type
_entity_poly.pdbx_seq_one_letter_code
_entity_poly.pdbx_strand_id
1 'polypeptide(L)' 'MPIKYDKLLALLKEKGYTTYKIRKDNLISQSAWQKIRTGSGDIDTRTISRLCSVLNCQPGDIMEYVGGED' A
#
# COMPACT_ATOMS: atom_id res chain seq x y z
N MET A 1 -3.73 13.83 4.88
CA MET A 1 -4.26 13.23 3.64
C MET A 1 -5.45 12.35 4.00
N PRO A 2 -6.51 12.34 3.18
CA PRO A 2 -7.72 11.62 3.53
C PRO A 2 -7.64 10.12 3.21
N ILE A 3 -6.56 9.62 2.58
CA ILE A 3 -6.33 8.18 2.33
C ILE A 3 -5.21 7.67 3.24
N LYS A 4 -5.46 6.57 3.96
CA LYS A 4 -4.46 5.84 4.76
C LYS A 4 -4.19 4.45 4.21
N TYR A 5 -2.96 3.97 4.44
CA TYR A 5 -2.46 2.67 3.99
C TYR A 5 -2.11 1.72 5.14
N ASP A 6 -2.62 1.95 6.35
CA ASP A 6 -2.34 1.12 7.52
C ASP A 6 -2.78 -0.34 7.28
N LYS A 7 -3.91 -0.53 6.59
CA LYS A 7 -4.41 -1.85 6.18
C LYS A 7 -3.42 -2.60 5.27
N LEU A 8 -2.81 -1.91 4.30
CA LEU A 8 -1.77 -2.49 3.46
C LEU A 8 -0.58 -2.98 4.30
N LEU A 9 -0.10 -2.16 5.25
CA LEU A 9 1.04 -2.52 6.09
C LEU A 9 0.73 -3.75 6.96
N ALA A 10 -0.49 -3.82 7.50
CA ALA A 10 -0.96 -4.99 8.25
C ALA A 10 -1.03 -6.24 7.37
N LEU A 11 -1.63 -6.13 6.18
CA LEU A 11 -1.80 -7.26 5.25
C LEU A 11 -0.45 -7.78 4.72
N LEU A 12 0.50 -6.88 4.43
CA LEU A 12 1.87 -7.26 4.05
C LEU A 12 2.55 -8.05 5.18
N LYS A 13 2.41 -7.61 6.43
CA LYS A 13 2.95 -8.31 7.60
C LYS A 13 2.32 -9.69 7.77
N GLU A 14 1.00 -9.79 7.65
CA GLU A 14 0.25 -11.05 7.73
C GLU A 14 0.70 -12.05 6.67
N LYS A 15 0.89 -11.60 5.42
CA LYS A 15 1.35 -12.42 4.29
C LYS A 15 2.87 -12.64 4.25
N GLY A 16 3.61 -12.20 5.26
CA GLY A 16 5.06 -12.40 5.35
C GLY A 16 5.88 -11.60 4.33
N TYR A 17 5.36 -10.47 3.84
CA TYR A 17 6.10 -9.54 2.99
C TYR A 17 6.96 -8.61 3.83
N THR A 18 8.26 -8.88 3.83
CA THR A 18 9.27 -7.97 4.40
C THR A 18 9.65 -6.89 3.39
N THR A 19 10.24 -5.79 3.87
CA THR A 19 10.82 -4.75 2.99
C THR A 19 11.79 -5.34 1.96
N TYR A 20 12.56 -6.36 2.35
CA TYR A 20 13.45 -7.07 1.42
C TYR A 20 12.68 -7.76 0.31
N LYS A 21 11.61 -8.51 0.64
CA LYS A 21 10.76 -9.21 -0.34
C LYS A 21 10.07 -8.23 -1.28
N ILE A 22 9.55 -7.12 -0.76
CA ILE A 22 8.93 -6.03 -1.54
C ILE A 22 9.92 -5.47 -2.58
N ARG A 23 11.19 -5.24 -2.19
CA ARG A 23 12.24 -4.76 -3.09
C ARG A 23 12.67 -5.82 -4.09
N LYS A 24 12.86 -7.07 -3.65
CA LYS A 24 13.31 -8.19 -4.48
C LYS A 24 12.28 -8.53 -5.56
N ASP A 25 11.00 -8.56 -5.19
CA ASP A 25 9.90 -8.90 -6.09
C ASP A 25 9.45 -7.69 -6.94
N ASN A 26 10.14 -6.56 -6.79
CA ASN A 26 9.84 -5.27 -7.42
C ASN A 26 8.33 -4.95 -7.32
N LEU A 27 7.75 -5.15 -6.14
CA LEU A 27 6.30 -5.07 -5.95
C LEU A 27 5.79 -3.63 -6.13
N ILE A 28 6.58 -2.67 -5.66
CA ILE A 28 6.30 -1.23 -5.68
C ILE A 28 7.61 -0.47 -5.86
N SER A 29 7.54 0.69 -6.53
CA SER A 29 8.68 1.59 -6.66
C SER A 29 9.10 2.15 -5.29
N GLN A 30 10.36 2.62 -5.19
CA GLN A 30 10.83 3.24 -3.95
C GLN A 30 10.02 4.47 -3.55
N SER A 31 9.61 5.28 -4.53
CA SER A 31 8.81 6.47 -4.28
C SER A 31 7.41 6.13 -3.77
N ALA A 32 6.75 5.12 -4.34
CA ALA A 32 5.46 4.64 -3.85
C ALA A 32 5.59 4.04 -2.45
N TRP A 33 6.63 3.24 -2.21
CA TRP A 33 6.89 2.65 -0.89
C TRP A 33 7.12 3.72 0.19
N GLN A 34 7.87 4.77 -0.12
CA GLN A 34 8.07 5.88 0.81
C GLN A 34 6.74 6.53 1.17
N LYS A 35 5.91 6.88 0.17
CA LYS A 35 4.58 7.49 0.38
C LYS A 35 3.66 6.62 1.25
N ILE A 36 3.65 5.31 0.99
CA ILE A 36 2.88 4.33 1.77
C ILE A 36 3.34 4.35 3.24
N ARG A 37 4.66 4.32 3.49
CA ARG A 37 5.21 4.28 4.85
C ARG A 37 5.01 5.57 5.63
N THR A 38 5.08 6.73 4.97
CA THR A 38 4.98 8.03 5.62
C THR A 38 3.55 8.60 5.61
N GLY A 39 2.64 7.97 4.88
CA GLY A 39 1.29 8.50 4.65
C GLY A 39 1.29 9.85 3.93
N SER A 40 2.37 10.19 3.20
CA SER A 40 2.62 11.55 2.72
C SER A 40 2.32 11.77 1.23
N GLY A 41 1.58 10.86 0.59
CA GLY A 41 1.18 11.06 -0.81
C GLY A 41 0.40 9.92 -1.44
N ASP A 42 -0.13 10.19 -2.63
CA ASP A 42 -0.94 9.24 -3.38
C ASP A 42 -0.09 8.29 -4.23
N ILE A 43 -0.62 7.08 -4.41
CA ILE A 43 -0.11 6.08 -5.35
C ILE A 43 -1.10 5.92 -6.50
N ASP A 44 -0.60 5.55 -7.67
CA ASP A 44 -1.45 5.41 -8.85
C ASP A 44 -2.29 4.12 -8.81
N THR A 45 -3.36 4.10 -9.62
CA THR A 45 -4.27 2.95 -9.73
C THR A 45 -3.59 1.68 -10.26
N ARG A 46 -2.50 1.82 -11.02
CA ARG A 46 -1.69 0.67 -11.48
C ARG A 46 -0.99 -0.01 -10.31
N THR A 47 -0.45 0.78 -9.38
CA THR A 47 0.18 0.29 -8.15
C THR A 47 -0.85 -0.43 -7.30
N ILE A 48 -2.04 0.17 -7.13
CA ILE A 48 -3.16 -0.43 -6.41
C ILE A 48 -3.55 -1.79 -7.02
N SER A 49 -3.74 -1.84 -8.35
CA SER A 49 -4.10 -3.06 -9.07
C SER A 49 -3.05 -4.16 -8.90
N ARG A 50 -1.76 -3.83 -9.01
CA ARG A 50 -0.65 -4.78 -8.79
C ARG A 50 -0.66 -5.34 -7.36
N LEU A 51 -0.86 -4.48 -6.35
CA LEU A 51 -0.95 -4.91 -4.96
C LEU A 51 -2.15 -5.82 -4.73
N CYS A 52 -3.32 -5.48 -5.28
CA CYS A 52 -4.52 -6.30 -5.21
C CYS A 52 -4.30 -7.69 -5.82
N SER A 53 -3.67 -7.74 -7.00
CA SER A 53 -3.35 -8.99 -7.70
C SER A 53 -2.35 -9.87 -6.91
N VAL A 54 -1.25 -9.29 -6.43
CA VAL A 54 -0.20 -10.04 -5.70
C VAL A 54 -0.68 -10.51 -4.33
N LEU A 55 -1.44 -9.67 -3.63
CA LEU A 55 -1.94 -9.98 -2.30
C LEU A 55 -3.27 -10.74 -2.35
N ASN A 56 -3.88 -10.93 -3.53
CA ASN A 56 -5.20 -11.52 -3.72
C ASN A 56 -6.25 -10.86 -2.80
N CYS A 57 -6.41 -9.54 -2.95
CA CYS A 57 -7.30 -8.71 -2.12
C CYS A 57 -7.99 -7.61 -2.95
N GLN A 58 -8.96 -6.93 -2.35
CA GLN A 58 -9.64 -5.77 -2.92
C GLN A 58 -8.96 -4.46 -2.52
N PRO A 59 -9.16 -3.35 -3.26
CA PRO A 59 -8.60 -2.04 -2.88
C PRO A 59 -8.94 -1.60 -1.46
N GLY A 60 -10.16 -1.87 -0.99
CA GLY A 60 -10.59 -1.55 0.39
C GLY A 60 -9.88 -2.34 1.49
N ASP A 61 -9.20 -3.44 1.14
CA ASP A 61 -8.41 -4.24 2.08
C ASP A 61 -7.01 -3.64 2.29
N ILE A 62 -6.56 -2.73 1.42
CA ILE A 62 -5.21 -2.14 1.48
C ILE A 62 -5.22 -0.65 1.76
N MET A 63 -6.33 0.04 1.49
CA MET A 63 -6.44 1.47 1.75
C MET A 63 -7.83 1.82 2.26
N GLU A 64 -7.91 2.94 2.97
CA GLU A 64 -9.18 3.48 3.42
C GLU A 64 -9.19 4.99 3.32
N TYR A 65 -10.37 5.52 2.98
CA TYR A 65 -10.64 6.93 3.09
C TYR A 65 -11.05 7.24 4.54
N VAL A 66 -10.24 8.03 5.24
CA VAL A 66 -10.47 8.44 6.64
C VAL A 66 -11.14 9.82 6.75
N GLY A 67 -11.49 10.45 5.63
CA GLY A 67 -12.07 11.78 5.63
C GLY A 67 -11.08 12.88 5.99
N GLY A 68 -11.56 14.12 5.85
CA GLY A 68 -10.96 15.33 6.36
C GLY A 68 -12.06 16.38 6.44
N GLU A 69 -12.58 16.60 7.64
CA GLU A 69 -12.82 17.99 8.06
C GLU A 69 -11.43 18.58 8.36
N ASP A 70 -11.22 19.82 7.94
CA ASP A 70 -10.00 20.59 8.23
C ASP A 70 -9.74 20.73 9.74
#